data_AF-A0A066XPE3-F1
#
_entry.id   AF-A0A066XPE3-F1
#
_cell.length_a   1.000
_cell.length_b   1.000
_cell.length_c   1.000
_cell.angle_alpha   90.00
_cell.angle_beta   90.00
_cell.angle_gamma   90.00
#
_symmetry.space_group_name_H-M   'P 1'
#
loop_
_entity.id
_entity.type
_entity.pdbx_description
1 polymer ?
#
loop_
_entity_poly.entity_id
_entity_poly.type
_entity_poly.pdbx_seq_one_letter_code
_entity_poly.pdbx_strand_id
1 'polypeptide(L)'
;MHRSVILAALASLATSSLAAVAGHALLPRDNDCGKLNDVPLSPDPGHSTYTFILDPSVKDVITNLTQTSGSTFNMIQVDQYCNKFNGDGGYEAHNFGYTNITGFGPDSKYTVTTPKCDDGESRSPLSFAVFLCTGNGENCQGTPFWAACGLQGTPGGFRPICPVTEPSGGNPKAVAVNDPTAWSCQVCTTIRTCQFAG
;
A
#
# COMPACT_ATOMS: atom_id res chain seq x y z
N MET A 1 -45.09 -53.11 7.32
CA MET A 1 -44.22 -53.87 6.40
C MET A 1 -44.01 -53.05 5.14
N HIS A 2 -42.78 -53.07 4.60
CA HIS A 2 -42.29 -52.39 3.38
C HIS A 2 -41.99 -50.89 3.54
N ARG A 3 -40.89 -50.32 3.02
CA ARG A 3 -39.62 -50.80 2.41
C ARG A 3 -38.68 -49.59 2.46
N SER A 4 -37.38 -49.81 2.72
CA SER A 4 -36.33 -48.80 2.55
C SER A 4 -36.18 -48.39 1.08
N VAL A 5 -35.92 -47.10 0.81
CA VAL A 5 -35.13 -46.65 -0.34
C VAL A 5 -34.23 -45.51 0.12
N ILE A 6 -32.92 -45.74 0.01
CA ILE A 6 -31.84 -44.77 0.11
C ILE A 6 -31.76 -44.04 -1.23
N LEU A 7 -31.65 -42.71 -1.25
CA LEU A 7 -31.14 -42.01 -2.43
C LEU A 7 -30.28 -40.79 -2.05
N ALA A 8 -29.01 -40.97 -2.40
CA ALA A 8 -27.90 -40.07 -2.72
C ALA A 8 -27.98 -38.56 -2.40
N ALA A 9 -26.85 -38.11 -1.84
CA ALA A 9 -26.43 -36.74 -1.66
C ALA A 9 -26.42 -35.91 -2.95
N LEU A 10 -26.89 -34.67 -2.85
CA LEU A 10 -26.57 -33.58 -3.77
C LEU A 10 -25.72 -32.57 -3.00
N ALA A 11 -24.39 -32.76 -3.07
CA ALA A 11 -23.44 -31.71 -2.72
C ALA A 11 -23.46 -30.68 -3.85
N SER A 12 -24.15 -29.57 -3.64
CA SER A 12 -24.07 -28.39 -4.50
C SER A 12 -22.71 -27.72 -4.28
N LEU A 13 -21.70 -28.17 -5.04
CA LEU A 13 -20.48 -27.42 -5.29
C LEU A 13 -20.86 -26.15 -6.04
N ALA A 14 -20.90 -25.02 -5.33
CA ALA A 14 -20.87 -23.72 -5.96
C ALA A 14 -19.46 -23.50 -6.52
N THR A 15 -19.21 -24.04 -7.72
CA THR A 15 -18.08 -23.63 -8.55
C THR A 15 -18.41 -22.27 -9.14
N SER A 16 -18.14 -21.20 -8.38
CA SER A 16 -18.07 -19.87 -8.97
C SER A 16 -16.85 -19.83 -9.89
N SER A 17 -17.17 -19.71 -11.17
CA SER A 17 -16.30 -19.65 -12.33
C SER A 17 -15.17 -18.64 -12.14
N LEU A 18 -13.93 -19.12 -12.02
CA LEU A 18 -12.77 -18.34 -12.42
C LEU A 18 -12.84 -18.23 -13.94
N ALA A 19 -13.43 -17.13 -14.43
CA ALA A 19 -13.33 -16.78 -15.84
C ALA A 19 -11.84 -16.61 -16.16
N ALA A 20 -11.34 -17.46 -17.03
CA ALA A 20 -10.01 -17.35 -17.62
C ALA A 20 -9.93 -16.01 -18.38
N VAL A 21 -9.23 -15.04 -17.81
CA VAL A 21 -8.75 -13.88 -18.57
C VAL A 21 -7.48 -14.33 -19.26
N ALA A 22 -7.55 -14.38 -20.59
CA ALA A 22 -6.44 -14.68 -21.47
C ALA A 22 -5.26 -13.75 -21.19
N GLY A 23 -4.08 -14.35 -21.03
CA GLY A 23 -2.85 -13.65 -20.70
C GLY A 23 -2.48 -12.56 -21.69
N HIS A 24 -2.27 -11.36 -21.16
CA HIS A 24 -1.27 -10.44 -21.68
C HIS A 24 -0.19 -10.34 -20.61
N ALA A 25 1.04 -10.68 -21.00
CA ALA A 25 2.18 -10.68 -20.11
C ALA A 25 2.35 -9.30 -19.48
N LEU A 26 2.48 -9.28 -18.16
CA LEU A 26 2.96 -8.12 -17.40
C LEU A 26 4.23 -7.64 -18.09
N LEU A 27 4.27 -6.38 -18.53
CA LEU A 27 5.55 -5.77 -18.88
C LEU A 27 6.26 -5.52 -17.54
N PRO A 28 7.37 -6.23 -17.26
CA PRO A 28 8.11 -5.97 -16.04
C PRO A 28 8.62 -4.53 -16.10
N ARG A 29 8.48 -3.78 -15.01
CA ARG A 29 9.52 -2.81 -14.69
C ARG A 29 10.76 -3.65 -14.41
N ASP A 30 11.59 -3.84 -15.44
CA ASP A 30 12.84 -4.59 -15.46
C ASP A 30 13.20 -5.21 -14.09
N ASN A 31 12.70 -6.42 -13.84
CA ASN A 31 13.12 -7.32 -12.76
C ASN A 31 13.17 -6.81 -11.30
N ASP A 32 12.56 -5.66 -10.96
CA ASP A 32 12.73 -5.07 -9.60
C ASP A 32 11.41 -4.64 -8.93
N CYS A 33 10.32 -5.37 -9.18
CA CYS A 33 9.02 -5.19 -8.49
C CYS A 33 9.05 -5.59 -6.99
N GLY A 34 10.16 -6.11 -6.47
CA GLY A 34 10.22 -6.64 -5.10
C GLY A 34 9.21 -7.77 -4.85
N LYS A 35 8.51 -7.76 -3.71
CA LYS A 35 7.59 -8.83 -3.27
C LYS A 35 6.11 -8.59 -3.62
N LEU A 36 5.75 -7.45 -4.18
CA LEU A 36 4.35 -7.06 -4.42
C LEU A 36 4.00 -7.21 -5.91
N ASN A 37 3.93 -8.45 -6.35
CA ASN A 37 3.53 -8.84 -7.70
C ASN A 37 2.03 -9.19 -7.75
N ASP A 38 1.45 -9.14 -8.94
CA ASP A 38 0.04 -9.48 -9.20
C ASP A 38 -0.95 -8.72 -8.29
N VAL A 39 -0.63 -7.45 -8.00
CA VAL A 39 -1.49 -6.62 -7.15
C VAL A 39 -2.86 -6.45 -7.82
N PRO A 40 -3.96 -6.82 -7.16
CA PRO A 40 -5.28 -6.75 -7.77
C PRO A 40 -5.73 -5.30 -7.95
N LEU A 41 -6.61 -5.10 -8.92
CA LEU A 41 -7.34 -3.83 -9.07
C LEU A 41 -8.20 -3.58 -7.84
N SER A 42 -8.41 -2.31 -7.53
CA SER A 42 -9.33 -1.94 -6.47
C SER A 42 -10.77 -2.32 -6.83
N PRO A 43 -11.56 -2.88 -5.90
CA PRO A 43 -13.00 -3.06 -6.11
C PRO A 43 -13.75 -1.71 -6.20
N ASP A 44 -13.16 -0.63 -5.66
CA ASP A 44 -13.62 0.74 -5.88
C ASP A 44 -12.72 1.41 -6.93
N PRO A 45 -13.21 1.64 -8.17
CA PRO A 45 -12.40 2.24 -9.22
C PRO A 45 -11.99 3.69 -8.92
N GLY A 46 -12.63 4.35 -7.93
CA GLY A 46 -12.29 5.71 -7.50
C GLY A 46 -11.09 5.79 -6.55
N HIS A 47 -10.68 4.68 -5.94
CA HIS A 47 -9.74 4.70 -4.82
C HIS A 47 -8.80 3.50 -4.79
N SER A 48 -7.52 3.73 -4.48
CA SER A 48 -6.61 2.65 -4.09
C SER A 48 -6.69 2.37 -2.59
N THR A 49 -6.37 1.15 -2.19
CA THR A 49 -6.25 0.75 -0.79
C THR A 49 -4.90 0.09 -0.53
N TYR A 50 -4.31 0.42 0.62
CA TYR A 50 -3.00 -0.08 1.05
C TYR A 50 -3.11 -0.68 2.44
N THR A 51 -2.99 -2.00 2.50
CA THR A 51 -3.03 -2.75 3.75
C THR A 51 -1.63 -3.19 4.15
N PHE A 52 -1.21 -2.88 5.38
CA PHE A 52 0.12 -3.20 5.90
C PHE A 52 0.14 -3.23 7.43
N ILE A 53 1.30 -3.57 7.99
CA ILE A 53 1.56 -3.60 9.43
C ILE A 53 2.76 -2.72 9.73
N LEU A 54 2.72 -1.95 10.81
CA LEU A 54 3.91 -1.30 11.36
C LEU A 54 4.64 -2.27 12.28
N ASP A 55 5.96 -2.35 12.13
CA ASP A 55 6.80 -3.18 12.99
C ASP A 55 6.75 -2.71 14.45
N PRO A 56 6.79 -3.60 15.46
CA PRO A 56 6.81 -3.20 16.88
C PRO A 56 7.91 -2.20 17.24
N SER A 57 9.07 -2.25 16.58
CA SER A 57 10.20 -1.32 16.80
C SER A 57 9.85 0.14 16.48
N VAL A 58 8.81 0.39 15.69
CA VAL A 58 8.32 1.74 15.38
C VAL A 58 7.90 2.50 16.64
N LYS A 59 7.44 1.79 17.67
CA LYS A 59 7.10 2.40 18.97
C LYS A 59 8.30 3.11 19.60
N ASP A 60 9.49 2.54 19.48
CA ASP A 60 10.71 3.11 20.04
C ASP A 60 11.12 4.36 19.27
N VAL A 61 10.95 4.37 17.94
CA VAL A 61 11.18 5.53 17.08
C VAL A 61 10.29 6.71 17.50
N ILE A 62 9.00 6.47 17.70
CA ILE A 62 8.04 7.50 18.13
C ILE A 62 8.40 8.02 19.53
N THR A 63 8.77 7.11 20.44
CA THR A 63 9.14 7.47 21.82
C THR A 63 10.38 8.36 21.83
N ASN A 64 11.43 7.96 21.12
CA ASN A 64 12.69 8.71 21.04
C ASN A 64 12.50 10.08 20.39
N LEU A 65 11.69 10.18 19.33
CA LEU A 65 11.40 11.49 18.74
C LEU A 65 10.55 12.36 19.66
N THR A 66 9.58 11.79 20.37
CA THR A 66 8.77 12.55 21.34
C THR A 66 9.66 13.16 22.43
N GLN A 67 10.63 12.40 22.94
CA GLN A 67 11.57 12.89 23.96
C GLN A 67 12.47 14.03 23.44
N THR A 68 12.89 13.97 22.18
CA THR A 68 13.87 14.91 21.61
C THR A 68 13.22 16.15 20.99
N SER A 69 12.01 16.04 20.47
CA SER A 69 11.30 17.11 19.75
C SER A 69 10.08 17.68 20.48
N GLY A 70 9.57 16.99 21.51
CA GLY A 70 8.30 17.31 22.16
C GLY A 70 7.05 17.02 21.32
N SER A 71 7.21 16.49 20.10
CA SER A 71 6.10 16.14 19.20
C SER A 71 5.89 14.63 19.15
N THR A 72 4.64 14.20 19.25
CA THR A 72 4.27 12.78 19.13
C THR A 72 3.66 12.51 17.78
N PHE A 73 4.29 11.63 16.99
CA PHE A 73 3.65 11.09 15.80
C PHE A 73 2.41 10.30 16.18
N ASN A 74 1.26 10.70 15.64
CA ASN A 74 -0.04 10.12 15.91
C ASN A 74 -0.74 9.63 14.63
N MET A 75 -0.18 9.94 13.46
CA MET A 75 -0.78 9.70 12.17
C MET A 75 0.15 8.91 11.26
N ILE A 76 -0.46 8.10 10.40
CA ILE A 76 0.15 7.42 9.27
C ILE A 76 -0.30 8.13 8.00
N GLN A 77 0.64 8.43 7.12
CA GLN A 77 0.39 8.84 5.74
C GLN A 77 0.83 7.73 4.80
N VAL A 78 -0.04 7.36 3.86
CA VAL A 78 0.37 6.63 2.66
C VAL A 78 0.54 7.63 1.53
N ASP A 79 1.68 7.56 0.87
CA ASP A 79 1.98 8.27 -0.37
C ASP A 79 1.96 7.26 -1.52
N GLN A 80 0.94 7.35 -2.35
CA GLN A 80 0.83 6.61 -3.60
C GLN A 80 1.53 7.39 -4.72
N TYR A 81 2.58 6.79 -5.28
CA TYR A 81 3.27 7.32 -6.44
C TYR A 81 2.58 6.86 -7.72
N CYS A 82 2.06 7.83 -8.46
CA CYS A 82 1.42 7.69 -9.76
C CYS A 82 2.34 8.23 -10.86
N ASN A 83 2.72 7.38 -11.80
CA ASN A 83 3.50 7.79 -12.97
C ASN A 83 3.02 7.07 -14.23
N LYS A 84 3.44 7.53 -15.41
CA LYS A 84 3.18 6.88 -16.69
C LYS A 84 3.67 5.44 -16.64
N PHE A 85 2.78 4.51 -16.95
CA PHE A 85 3.14 3.11 -17.10
C PHE A 85 4.17 2.98 -18.23
N ASN A 86 5.33 2.35 -17.96
CA ASN A 86 6.52 2.25 -18.83
C ASN A 86 7.48 3.48 -18.90
N GLY A 87 7.43 4.40 -17.95
CA GLY A 87 8.62 5.18 -17.56
C GLY A 87 9.05 6.39 -18.42
N ASP A 88 8.32 6.74 -19.49
CA ASP A 88 8.70 7.89 -20.32
C ASP A 88 8.20 9.24 -19.75
N GLY A 89 9.07 9.91 -18.98
CA GLY A 89 9.12 11.38 -18.86
C GLY A 89 7.85 12.11 -18.38
N GLY A 90 6.95 11.42 -17.67
CA GLY A 90 5.71 12.00 -17.15
C GLY A 90 5.91 12.87 -15.91
N TYR A 91 5.02 13.82 -15.69
CA TYR A 91 4.91 14.53 -14.41
C TYR A 91 4.50 13.54 -13.33
N GLU A 92 5.35 13.39 -12.32
CA GLU A 92 5.08 12.64 -11.09
C GLU A 92 3.82 13.18 -10.43
N ALA A 93 2.90 12.28 -10.08
CA ALA A 93 1.72 12.62 -9.30
C ALA A 93 1.71 11.77 -8.03
N HIS A 94 1.31 12.40 -6.93
CA HIS A 94 1.23 11.74 -5.63
C HIS A 94 -0.20 11.87 -5.11
N ASN A 95 -0.75 10.76 -4.64
CA ASN A 95 -2.02 10.73 -3.94
C ASN A 95 -1.76 10.33 -2.50
N PHE A 96 -2.40 11.02 -1.56
CA PHE A 96 -2.18 10.79 -0.14
C PHE A 96 -3.42 10.22 0.54
N GLY A 97 -3.18 9.41 1.55
CA GLY A 97 -4.21 8.87 2.43
C GLY A 97 -3.68 8.86 3.86
N TYR A 98 -4.60 8.95 4.82
CA TYR A 98 -4.25 9.18 6.21
C TYR A 98 -5.04 8.26 7.14
N THR A 99 -4.42 7.85 8.26
CA THR A 99 -5.10 7.18 9.36
C THR A 99 -4.39 7.41 10.69
N ASN A 100 -5.08 7.25 11.80
CA ASN A 100 -4.46 7.32 13.12
C ASN A 100 -3.61 6.07 13.40
N ILE A 101 -2.52 6.24 14.14
CA ILE A 101 -1.75 5.12 14.70
C ILE A 101 -2.55 4.54 15.88
N THR A 102 -2.92 3.26 15.80
CA THR A 102 -3.72 2.57 16.83
C THR A 102 -2.98 1.43 17.51
N GLY A 103 -1.85 0.98 16.96
CA GLY A 103 -1.05 -0.11 17.49
C GLY A 103 0.15 -0.51 16.61
N PHE A 104 0.87 -1.56 17.00
CA PHE A 104 2.04 -2.06 16.27
C PHE A 104 2.06 -3.59 16.28
N GLY A 105 2.74 -4.19 15.31
CA GLY A 105 2.86 -5.63 15.18
C GLY A 105 1.68 -6.30 14.43
N PRO A 106 1.72 -7.63 14.29
CA PRO A 106 0.85 -8.37 13.38
C PRO A 106 -0.65 -8.26 13.67
N ASP A 107 -1.02 -7.95 14.92
CA ASP A 107 -2.40 -7.76 15.34
C ASP A 107 -2.95 -6.36 15.03
N SER A 108 -2.08 -5.43 14.61
CA SER A 108 -2.41 -4.04 14.28
C SER A 108 -2.23 -3.79 12.78
N LYS A 109 -3.17 -4.27 11.98
CA LYS A 109 -3.23 -4.00 10.54
C LYS A 109 -3.85 -2.65 10.26
N TYR A 110 -3.25 -1.93 9.33
CA TYR A 110 -3.74 -0.67 8.80
C TYR A 110 -4.23 -0.88 7.38
N THR A 111 -5.36 -0.26 7.04
CA THR A 111 -5.81 -0.10 5.66
C THR A 111 -6.01 1.38 5.42
N VAL A 112 -5.24 1.94 4.49
CA VAL A 112 -5.30 3.37 4.14
C VAL A 112 -5.81 3.50 2.71
N THR A 113 -6.74 4.43 2.51
CA THR A 113 -7.37 4.69 1.21
C THR A 113 -6.79 5.97 0.61
N THR A 114 -6.50 5.95 -0.68
CA THR A 114 -6.07 7.11 -1.46
C THR A 114 -6.98 7.25 -2.70
N PRO A 115 -7.08 8.45 -3.30
CA PRO A 115 -7.70 8.59 -4.62
C PRO A 115 -7.00 7.74 -5.69
N LYS A 116 -7.72 7.35 -6.75
CA LYS A 116 -7.12 6.72 -7.94
C LYS A 116 -6.11 7.63 -8.63
N CYS A 117 -5.19 7.05 -9.39
CA CYS A 117 -4.35 7.83 -10.29
C CYS A 117 -5.19 8.45 -11.42
N ASP A 118 -4.74 9.60 -11.93
CA ASP A 118 -5.46 10.38 -12.93
C ASP A 118 -5.69 9.62 -14.25
N ASP A 119 -6.86 9.83 -14.86
CA ASP A 119 -7.31 9.14 -16.06
C ASP A 119 -6.57 9.63 -17.31
N GLY A 120 -6.31 10.95 -17.42
CA GLY A 120 -5.90 11.61 -18.66
C GLY A 120 -4.46 11.37 -19.13
N GLU A 121 -3.58 10.87 -18.25
CA GLU A 121 -2.13 10.86 -18.50
C GLU A 121 -1.53 9.45 -18.59
N SER A 122 -2.32 8.41 -18.81
CA SER A 122 -1.83 7.01 -18.80
C SER A 122 -1.07 6.65 -17.51
N ARG A 123 -1.41 7.31 -16.40
CA ARG A 123 -0.79 7.09 -15.09
C ARG A 123 -1.33 5.81 -14.45
N SER A 124 -0.46 5.15 -13.70
CA SER A 124 -0.77 3.99 -12.88
C SER A 124 -0.11 4.10 -11.51
N PRO A 125 -0.66 3.46 -10.46
CA PRO A 125 0.03 3.26 -9.20
C PRO A 125 1.27 2.39 -9.45
N LEU A 126 2.47 2.92 -9.17
CA LEU A 126 3.74 2.20 -9.41
C LEU A 126 4.48 1.83 -8.13
N SER A 127 4.31 2.61 -7.07
CA SER A 127 4.88 2.34 -5.75
C SER A 127 4.07 3.07 -4.70
N PHE A 128 4.27 2.69 -3.44
CA PHE A 128 3.77 3.46 -2.32
C PHE A 128 4.77 3.51 -1.19
N ALA A 129 4.69 4.56 -0.37
CA ALA A 129 5.48 4.74 0.82
C ALA A 129 4.58 4.99 2.02
N VAL A 130 5.09 4.64 3.19
CA VAL A 130 4.41 4.86 4.48
C VAL A 130 5.25 5.86 5.26
N PHE A 131 4.60 6.88 5.82
CA PHE A 131 5.22 7.89 6.67
C PHE A 131 4.48 8.01 7.99
N LEU A 132 5.20 8.33 9.05
CA LEU A 132 4.61 8.80 10.30
C LEU A 132 4.72 10.32 10.36
N CYS A 133 3.66 10.95 10.81
CA CYS A 133 3.57 12.38 10.95
C CYS A 133 2.72 12.77 12.16
N THR A 134 2.79 14.05 12.52
CA THR A 134 1.85 14.66 13.46
C THR A 134 0.73 15.28 12.66
N GLY A 135 -0.50 15.04 13.08
CA GLY A 135 -1.68 15.52 12.37
C GLY A 135 -2.92 15.60 13.24
N ASN A 136 -4.01 16.02 12.63
CA ASN A 136 -5.31 16.24 13.28
C ASN A 136 -6.33 15.13 12.97
N GLY A 137 -5.92 14.02 12.37
CA GLY A 137 -6.81 12.95 11.91
C GLY A 137 -7.18 13.03 10.43
N GLU A 138 -6.97 14.17 9.77
CA GLU A 138 -7.39 14.39 8.36
C GLU A 138 -6.19 14.54 7.41
N ASN A 139 -5.08 15.09 7.91
CA ASN A 139 -3.82 15.18 7.18
C ASN A 139 -2.63 15.22 8.14
N CYS A 140 -1.43 15.03 7.58
CA CYS A 140 -0.23 15.49 8.24
C CYS A 140 -0.21 17.02 8.22
N GLN A 141 -0.11 17.65 9.38
CA GLN A 141 0.21 19.07 9.42
C GLN A 141 1.67 19.25 8.99
N GLY A 142 2.08 20.44 8.55
CA GLY A 142 3.44 20.73 8.09
C GLY A 142 4.47 20.55 9.20
N THR A 143 4.76 19.30 9.55
CA THR A 143 5.59 18.94 10.67
C THR A 143 7.04 19.13 10.27
N PRO A 144 7.87 19.72 11.14
CA PRO A 144 9.29 19.83 10.89
C PRO A 144 10.00 18.46 10.84
N PHE A 145 9.32 17.41 11.32
CA PHE A 145 9.81 16.03 11.37
C PHE A 145 8.80 15.07 10.75
N TRP A 146 9.32 14.05 10.07
CA TRP A 146 8.62 12.87 9.57
C TRP A 146 9.46 11.64 9.90
N ALA A 147 8.80 10.48 10.00
CA ALA A 147 9.51 9.22 9.91
C ALA A 147 9.12 8.54 8.60
N ALA A 148 10.09 8.29 7.73
CA ALA A 148 9.86 7.44 6.57
C ALA A 148 9.90 5.99 7.05
N CYS A 149 8.86 5.25 6.73
CA CYS A 149 8.80 3.82 6.93
C CYS A 149 9.16 3.13 5.62
N GLY A 150 9.81 1.98 5.69
CA GLY A 150 10.17 1.21 4.50
C GLY A 150 11.51 0.52 4.62
N LEU A 151 12.08 0.16 3.47
CA LEU A 151 13.41 -0.46 3.44
C LEU A 151 14.46 0.51 3.96
N GLN A 152 15.27 0.04 4.89
CA GLN A 152 16.38 0.79 5.45
C GLN A 152 17.31 1.26 4.32
N GLY A 153 17.62 2.55 4.27
CA GLY A 153 18.53 3.13 3.28
C GLY A 153 17.93 3.51 1.92
N THR A 154 16.61 3.33 1.68
CA THR A 154 15.97 3.87 0.46
C THR A 154 15.39 5.26 0.72
N PRO A 155 15.82 6.31 -0.01
CA PRO A 155 15.20 7.62 0.08
C PRO A 155 13.71 7.52 -0.26
N GLY A 156 12.84 7.95 0.65
CA GLY A 156 11.38 7.91 0.49
C GLY A 156 10.71 6.57 0.81
N GLY A 157 11.44 5.48 1.08
CA GLY A 157 10.87 4.23 1.57
C GLY A 157 9.90 3.52 0.61
N PHE A 158 9.79 3.97 -0.65
CA PHE A 158 8.82 3.44 -1.62
C PHE A 158 9.04 1.96 -1.87
N ARG A 159 7.97 1.16 -1.69
CA ARG A 159 7.92 -0.22 -2.17
C ARG A 159 7.26 -0.24 -3.55
N PRO A 160 7.91 -0.81 -4.57
CA PRO A 160 7.31 -0.98 -5.89
C PRO A 160 6.11 -1.93 -5.81
N ILE A 161 5.12 -1.68 -6.65
CA ILE A 161 3.95 -2.53 -6.85
C ILE A 161 3.83 -2.87 -8.32
N CYS A 162 3.42 -4.10 -8.63
CA CYS A 162 3.19 -4.56 -9.98
C CYS A 162 1.75 -5.04 -10.11
N PRO A 163 0.83 -4.14 -10.52
CA PRO A 163 -0.58 -4.46 -10.62
C PRO A 163 -0.90 -5.34 -11.82
N VAL A 164 -1.98 -6.10 -11.71
CA VAL A 164 -2.61 -6.73 -12.86
C VAL A 164 -3.17 -5.66 -13.81
N THR A 165 -3.28 -5.98 -15.10
CA THR A 165 -3.84 -5.08 -16.11
C THR A 165 -5.35 -4.90 -15.95
N GLU A 166 -5.88 -3.77 -16.42
CA GLU A 166 -7.33 -3.58 -16.45
C GLU A 166 -8.00 -4.53 -17.46
N PRO A 167 -9.28 -4.92 -17.24
CA PRO A 167 -9.98 -5.87 -18.10
C PRO A 167 -10.02 -5.48 -19.59
N SER A 168 -9.94 -4.18 -19.90
CA SER A 168 -9.92 -3.63 -21.26
C SER A 168 -8.51 -3.35 -21.81
N GLY A 169 -7.45 -3.84 -21.16
CA GLY A 169 -6.06 -3.56 -21.53
C GLY A 169 -5.60 -2.14 -21.17
N GLY A 170 -6.31 -1.48 -20.25
CA GLY A 170 -5.98 -0.16 -19.72
C GLY A 170 -4.92 -0.19 -18.62
N ASN A 171 -4.35 0.99 -18.36
CA ASN A 171 -3.42 1.22 -17.27
C ASN A 171 -4.18 1.22 -15.94
N PRO A 172 -3.82 0.38 -14.96
CA PRO A 172 -4.53 0.28 -13.69
C PRO A 172 -4.57 1.64 -13.01
N LYS A 173 -5.76 2.13 -12.68
CA LYS A 173 -5.92 3.44 -12.00
C LYS A 173 -5.98 3.35 -10.48
N ALA A 174 -6.54 2.24 -10.00
CA ALA A 174 -6.77 2.00 -8.59
C ALA A 174 -6.40 0.55 -8.26
N VAL A 175 -5.71 0.35 -7.14
CA VAL A 175 -5.21 -0.96 -6.72
C VAL A 175 -5.63 -1.30 -5.30
N ALA A 176 -5.72 -2.59 -4.98
CA ALA A 176 -5.90 -3.08 -3.63
C ALA A 176 -4.63 -3.82 -3.18
N VAL A 177 -3.70 -3.09 -2.56
CA VAL A 177 -2.44 -3.64 -2.07
C VAL A 177 -2.66 -4.29 -0.70
N ASN A 178 -2.19 -5.53 -0.58
CA ASN A 178 -2.00 -6.19 0.71
C ASN A 178 -0.52 -6.54 0.86
N ASP A 179 0.21 -5.72 1.61
CA ASP A 179 1.62 -5.92 1.89
C ASP A 179 1.80 -6.62 3.25
N PRO A 180 2.16 -7.93 3.25
CA PRO A 180 2.33 -8.68 4.49
C PRO A 180 3.63 -8.33 5.22
N THR A 181 4.54 -7.60 4.59
CA THR A 181 5.85 -7.29 5.17
C THR A 181 5.72 -6.10 6.11
N ALA A 182 6.07 -6.30 7.38
CA ALA A 182 6.06 -5.23 8.37
C ALA A 182 6.95 -4.04 7.92
N TRP A 183 6.49 -2.84 8.25
CA TRP A 183 7.16 -1.58 7.95
C TRP A 183 7.88 -1.07 9.20
N SER A 184 9.21 -1.10 9.18
CA SER A 184 10.03 -0.36 10.15
C SER A 184 10.17 1.08 9.70
N CYS A 185 10.44 1.99 10.64
CA CYS A 185 10.54 3.42 10.36
C CYS A 185 11.85 4.00 10.88
N GLN A 186 12.28 5.09 10.26
CA GLN A 186 13.45 5.87 10.64
C GLN A 186 13.11 7.36 10.58
N VAL A 187 13.62 8.13 11.53
CA VAL A 187 13.40 9.58 11.56
C VAL A 187 14.21 10.22 10.44
N CYS A 188 13.57 11.13 9.70
CA CYS A 188 14.26 11.90 8.68
C CYS A 188 14.34 13.37 9.09
N THR A 189 15.55 13.91 9.09
CA THR A 189 15.83 15.31 9.43
C THR A 189 15.52 16.25 8.26
N THR A 190 15.40 15.70 7.05
CA THR A 190 14.84 16.37 5.84
C THR A 190 14.09 15.36 4.96
N ILE A 191 13.37 15.80 3.91
CA ILE A 191 12.66 14.90 2.95
C ILE A 191 13.61 13.86 2.35
N ARG A 192 14.91 14.18 2.26
CA ARG A 192 15.90 13.43 1.48
C ARG A 192 16.99 12.77 2.33
N THR A 193 17.03 13.03 3.63
CA THR A 193 18.06 12.47 4.53
C THR A 193 17.41 11.88 5.78
N CYS A 194 17.34 10.55 5.82
CA CYS A 194 17.00 9.81 7.02
C CYS A 194 18.30 9.48 7.76
N GLN A 195 18.42 9.93 9.01
CA GLN A 195 19.57 9.62 9.85
C GLN A 195 19.17 8.57 10.87
N PHE A 196 20.04 7.61 11.11
CA PHE A 196 19.83 6.62 12.14
C PHE A 196 19.88 7.29 13.52
N ALA A 197 18.84 7.07 14.33
CA ALA A 197 18.99 7.24 15.77
C ALA A 197 19.93 6.11 16.23
N GLY A 198 21.16 6.50 16.59
CA GLY A 198 22.16 5.60 17.17
C GLY A 198 21.78 5.15 18.58
#